data_AF-A0A927YCD7-F1
#
_entry.id   AF-A0A927YCD7-F1
#
_cell.length_a   1.000
_cell.length_b   1.000
_cell.length_c   1.000
_cell.angle_alpha   90.00
_cell.angle_beta   90.00
_cell.angle_gamma   90.00
#
_symmetry.space_group_name_H-M   'P 1'
#
loop_
_entity.id
_entity.type
_entity.pdbx_description
1 polymer ?
#
loop_
_entity_poly.entity_id
_entity_poly.type
_entity_poly.pdbx_seq_one_letter_code
_entity_poly.pdbx_strand_id
1 'polypeptide(L)' 'MNDRHGKKMIAPIVITALVVLYYAGLALGVIALGELPMIMMLFFGIGPLILAGAMIYVCIERIKEIRKGEEDDLSKY' A
#
# COMPACT_ATOMS: atom_id res chain seq x y z
N MET A 1 7.42 2.88 -27.24
CA MET A 1 8.17 2.40 -26.04
C MET A 1 7.33 2.50 -24.76
N ASN A 2 5.99 2.43 -24.80
CA ASN A 2 5.16 2.85 -23.66
C ASN A 2 4.36 1.73 -22.96
N ASP A 3 4.50 0.47 -23.40
CA ASP A 3 3.50 -0.55 -23.07
C ASP A 3 4.00 -1.60 -22.06
N ARG A 4 5.32 -1.82 -21.96
CA ARG A 4 5.91 -2.83 -21.05
C ARG A 4 6.01 -2.36 -19.59
N HIS A 5 6.44 -1.13 -19.34
CA HIS A 5 6.50 -0.58 -17.97
C HIS A 5 5.10 -0.30 -17.40
N GLY A 6 4.16 0.15 -18.24
CA GLY A 6 2.77 0.42 -17.83
C GLY A 6 2.11 -0.81 -17.21
N LYS A 7 2.20 -1.98 -17.86
CA LYS A 7 1.61 -3.22 -17.36
C LYS A 7 2.24 -3.70 -16.05
N LYS A 8 3.56 -3.54 -15.88
CA LYS A 8 4.27 -3.91 -14.65
C LYS A 8 3.89 -3.06 -13.44
N MET A 9 3.51 -1.79 -13.66
CA MET A 9 3.08 -0.90 -12.58
C MET A 9 1.63 -1.15 -12.11
N ILE A 10 0.78 -1.79 -12.92
CA ILE A 10 -0.63 -2.03 -12.56
C ILE A 10 -0.73 -2.93 -11.32
N ALA A 11 0.06 -4.01 -11.26
CA ALA A 11 0.04 -4.95 -10.14
C ALA A 11 0.33 -4.29 -8.78
N PRO A 12 1.47 -3.59 -8.56
CA PRO A 12 1.75 -2.95 -7.29
C PRO A 12 0.73 -1.85 -6.95
N ILE A 13 0.25 -1.08 -7.93
CA ILE A 13 -0.73 -0.01 -7.69
C ILE A 13 -2.08 -0.59 -7.23
N VAL A 14 -2.60 -1.59 -7.94
CA VAL A 14 -3.90 -2.20 -7.61
C VAL A 14 -3.84 -2.88 -6.25
N ILE A 15 -2.78 -3.64 -5.96
CA ILE A 15 -2.60 -4.30 -4.66
C ILE A 15 -2.52 -3.24 -3.55
N THR A 16 -1.74 -2.18 -3.74
CA THR A 16 -1.62 -1.11 -2.75
C THR A 16 -2.96 -0.42 -2.51
N ALA A 17 -3.72 -0.12 -3.58
CA ALA A 17 -5.04 0.49 -3.46
C ALA A 17 -6.03 -0.40 -2.69
N LEU A 18 -6.04 -1.71 -2.96
CA LEU A 18 -6.88 -2.68 -2.24
C LEU A 18 -6.52 -2.76 -0.75
N VAL A 19 -5.22 -2.81 -0.43
CA VAL A 19 -4.75 -2.86 0.97
C VAL A 19 -5.07 -1.57 1.71
N VAL A 20 -4.86 -0.41 1.09
CA VAL A 20 -5.21 0.90 1.68
C VAL A 20 -6.71 1.00 1.92
N LEU A 21 -7.53 0.57 0.95
CA LEU A 21 -8.98 0.57 1.09
C LEU A 21 -9.44 -0.38 2.20
N TYR A 22 -8.84 -1.56 2.30
CA TYR A 22 -9.11 -2.51 3.38
C TYR A 22 -8.75 -1.93 4.77
N TYR A 23 -7.58 -1.32 4.92
CA TYR A 23 -7.16 -0.71 6.18
C TYR A 23 -7.98 0.53 6.54
N ALA A 24 -8.36 1.35 5.56
CA ALA A 24 -9.29 2.45 5.78
C ALA A 24 -10.66 1.93 6.23
N GLY A 25 -11.16 0.86 5.59
CA GLY A 25 -12.40 0.20 5.99
C GLY A 25 -12.35 -0.37 7.41
N LEU A 26 -11.23 -0.99 7.80
CA LEU A 26 -11.02 -1.45 9.18
C LEU A 26 -11.00 -0.30 10.17
N ALA A 27 -10.25 0.78 9.90
CA ALA A 27 -10.19 1.94 10.77
C ALA A 27 -11.58 2.59 10.95
N LEU A 28 -12.34 2.73 9.85
CA LEU A 28 -13.71 3.23 9.89
C LEU A 28 -14.65 2.29 10.63
N GLY A 29 -14.52 0.97 10.45
CA GLY A 29 -15.32 -0.03 11.15
C GLY A 29 -15.09 -0.01 12.66
N VAL A 30 -13.83 0.11 13.10
CA VAL A 30 -13.47 0.24 14.52
C VAL A 30 -14.06 1.50 15.14
N ILE A 31 -14.04 2.62 14.41
CA ILE A 31 -14.65 3.87 14.86
C ILE A 31 -16.19 3.76 14.90
N ALA A 32 -16.80 3.15 13.88
CA ALA A 32 -18.25 3.04 13.75
C ALA A 32 -18.87 2.10 14.78
N LEU A 33 -18.17 1.04 15.19
CA LEU A 33 -18.67 0.10 16.19
C LEU A 33 -18.72 0.72 17.59
N GLY A 34 -17.81 1.63 17.95
CA GLY A 34 -17.88 2.43 19.19
C GLY A 34 -17.83 1.65 20.52
N GLU A 35 -17.83 0.33 20.49
CA GLU A 35 -17.90 -0.56 21.67
C GLU A 35 -16.51 -0.98 22.20
N LEU A 36 -15.44 -0.64 21.47
CA LEU A 36 -14.08 -1.02 21.84
C LEU A 36 -13.48 -0.06 22.87
N PRO A 37 -12.67 -0.57 23.82
CA PRO A 37 -11.96 0.30 24.75
C PRO A 37 -11.00 1.23 24.01
N MET A 38 -10.84 2.46 24.50
CA MET A 38 -10.11 3.55 23.84
C MET A 38 -8.71 3.16 23.35
N ILE A 39 -7.99 2.32 24.11
CA ILE A 39 -6.65 1.83 23.75
C ILE A 39 -6.71 0.93 22.50
N MET A 40 -7.70 0.03 22.41
CA MET A 40 -7.89 -0.82 21.22
C MET A 40 -8.33 0.02 20.03
N MET A 41 -9.21 1.00 20.21
CA MET A 41 -9.59 1.92 19.12
C MET A 41 -8.38 2.68 18.58
N LEU A 42 -7.48 3.13 19.45
CA LEU A 42 -6.25 3.80 19.02
C LEU A 42 -5.34 2.85 18.24
N PHE A 43 -5.15 1.62 18.74
CA PHE A 43 -4.25 0.65 18.13
C PHE A 43 -4.78 0.14 16.78
N PHE A 44 -6.06 -0.24 16.71
CA PHE A 44 -6.69 -0.75 15.49
C PHE A 44 -7.22 0.36 14.56
N GLY A 45 -7.35 1.59 15.03
CA GLY A 45 -7.67 2.74 14.18
C GLY A 45 -6.42 3.35 13.55
N ILE A 46 -5.41 3.68 14.38
CA ILE A 46 -4.20 4.36 13.91
C ILE A 46 -3.19 3.37 13.31
N GLY A 47 -3.06 2.18 13.88
CA GLY A 47 -2.10 1.16 13.41
C GLY A 47 -2.25 0.84 11.92
N PRO A 48 -3.45 0.48 11.43
CA PRO A 48 -3.68 0.22 10.01
C PRO A 48 -3.43 1.44 9.11
N LEU A 49 -3.64 2.66 9.60
CA LEU A 49 -3.34 3.88 8.84
C LEU A 49 -1.83 4.10 8.66
N ILE A 50 -1.03 3.84 9.70
CA ILE A 50 0.45 3.88 9.60
C ILE A 50 0.92 2.85 8.58
N LEU A 51 0.39 1.63 8.64
CA LEU A 51 0.72 0.55 7.70
C LEU A 51 0.27 0.88 6.27
N ALA A 52 -0.88 1.53 6.10
CA ALA A 52 -1.33 2.02 4.80
C ALA A 52 -0.35 3.05 4.20
N GLY A 53 0.14 3.99 5.02
CA GLY A 53 1.17 4.94 4.62
C GLY A 53 2.47 4.26 4.19
N ALA A 54 2.93 3.28 4.97
CA ALA A 54 4.12 2.49 4.64
C ALA A 54 3.95 1.72 3.31
N MET A 55 2.78 1.12 3.07
CA MET A 55 2.47 0.44 1.80
C MET A 55 2.51 1.39 0.60
N ILE A 56 1.99 2.61 0.76
CA ILE A 56 2.07 3.64 -0.29
C ILE A 56 3.53 4.01 -0.58
N TYR A 57 4.35 4.19 0.46
CA TYR A 57 5.77 4.51 0.30
C TYR A 57 6.52 3.41 -0.48
N VAL A 58 6.37 2.15 -0.09
CA VAL A 58 6.98 1.01 -0.78
C VAL A 58 6.50 0.92 -2.24
N CYS A 59 5.21 1.19 -2.49
CA CYS A 59 4.68 1.23 -3.85
C CYS A 59 5.33 2.33 -4.71
N ILE A 60 5.55 3.51 -4.14
CA ILE A 60 6.25 4.60 -4.82
C ILE A 60 7.69 4.21 -5.14
N GLU A 61 8.41 3.58 -4.21
CA GLU A 61 9.76 3.07 -4.47
C GLU A 61 9.77 2.04 -5.59
N ARG A 62 8.85 1.07 -5.58
CA ARG A 62 8.73 0.09 -6.67
C ARG A 62 8.42 0.73 -8.01
N ILE A 63 7.55 1.73 -8.06
CA ILE A 63 7.28 2.48 -9.30
C ILE A 63 8.57 3.19 -9.78
N LYS A 64 9.36 3.76 -8.87
CA LYS A 64 10.62 4.42 -9.21
C LYS A 64 11.66 3.43 -9.76
N GLU A 65 11.82 2.26 -9.14
CA GLU A 65 12.72 1.19 -9.58
C GLU A 65 12.35 0.69 -10.99
N ILE A 66 11.05 0.39 -11.21
CA ILE A 66 10.55 -0.04 -12.53
C ILE A 66 10.79 1.04 -13.59
N ARG A 67 10.61 2.32 -13.24
CA ARG A 67 10.84 3.45 -14.18
C ARG A 67 12.32 3.70 -14.47
N LYS A 68 13.21 3.48 -13.49
CA LYS A 68 14.65 3.61 -13.67
C LYS A 68 15.25 2.45 -14.47
N GLY A 69 14.53 1.33 -14.60
CA GLY A 69 15.07 0.12 -15.22
C GLY A 69 16.05 -0.63 -14.31
N GLU A 70 16.12 -0.29 -13.01
CA GLU A 70 16.92 -1.03 -12.01
C GLU A 70 16.43 -2.49 -11.88
N GLU A 71 15.17 -2.76 -12.21
CA GLU A 71 14.61 -4.13 -12.34
C GLU A 71 15.31 -4.97 -13.44
N ASP A 72 15.85 -4.32 -14.48
CA ASP A 72 16.49 -4.98 -15.63
C ASP A 72 17.95 -5.34 -15.36
N ASP A 73 18.62 -4.66 -14.42
CA ASP A 73 20.03 -4.91 -14.07
C ASP A 73 20.22 -6.20 -13.26
N LEU A 74 19.24 -6.60 -12.45
CA LEU A 74 19.25 -7.90 -11.76
C LEU A 74 19.07 -9.09 -12.71
N SER A 75 18.59 -8.87 -13.93
CA SER A 75 18.46 -9.93 -14.95
C SER A 75 19.78 -10.25 -15.66
N LYS A 76 20.83 -9.45 -15.41
CA LYS A 76 22.16 -9.61 -16.02
C LYS A 76 23.17 -10.38 -15.16
N TYR A 77 22.73 -10.96 -14.05
CA TYR A 77 23.54 -11.84 -13.20
C TYR A 77 23.00 -13.27 -13.24
#